data_AF-A0A812H364-F1
#
_entry.id   AF-A0A812H364-F1
#
_cell.length_a   1.000
_cell.length_b   1.000
_cell.length_c   1.000
_cell.angle_alpha   90.00
_cell.angle_beta   90.00
_cell.angle_gamma   90.00
#
_symmetry.space_group_name_H-M   'P 1'
#
loop_
_entity.id
_entity.type
_entity.pdbx_description
1 polymer ?
#
loop_
_entity_poly.entity_id
_entity_poly.type
_entity_poly.pdbx_seq_one_letter_code
_entity_poly.pdbx_strand_id
1 'polypeptide(L)'
;ANGPTAAASSSRPSDHICRPCALLYSRRGCLRGSSCPYCHEHTHRSSRGGDVQHRPRKTLRNKIKGKMQEQLNEFDRSPERVHDEWQVLVQHCPYAWNYLSGLLERADTAAAMGATGNHVPAADDGSTGGPLFTQLEDVLSGAVQLQNDMIFSV
;
A
#
# COMPACT_ATOMS: atom_id res chain seq x y z
N ALA A 1 31.38 -12.73 -21.51
CA ALA A 1 30.83 -13.45 -20.35
C ALA A 1 30.63 -12.42 -19.24
N ASN A 2 29.39 -11.99 -19.00
CA ASN A 2 29.06 -10.99 -17.98
C ASN A 2 28.68 -11.75 -16.70
N GLY A 3 29.57 -11.74 -15.72
CA GLY A 3 29.37 -12.41 -14.43
C GLY A 3 28.39 -11.65 -13.53
N PRO A 4 27.73 -12.34 -12.58
CA PRO A 4 26.82 -11.70 -11.64
C PRO A 4 27.62 -10.86 -10.63
N THR A 5 27.43 -9.54 -10.66
CA THR A 5 27.91 -8.64 -9.61
C THR A 5 27.08 -8.89 -8.35
N ALA A 6 27.67 -9.66 -7.43
CA ALA A 6 27.19 -9.79 -6.07
C ALA A 6 27.07 -8.38 -5.46
N ALA A 7 25.84 -7.95 -5.17
CA ALA A 7 25.57 -6.73 -4.46
C ALA A 7 26.25 -6.83 -3.10
N ALA A 8 27.22 -5.95 -2.85
CA ALA A 8 27.91 -5.83 -1.59
C ALA A 8 26.88 -5.58 -0.49
N SER A 9 26.69 -6.57 0.38
CA SER A 9 25.97 -6.46 1.64
C SER A 9 26.77 -5.51 2.53
N SER A 10 26.54 -4.21 2.35
CA SER A 10 27.15 -3.15 3.14
C SER A 10 26.87 -3.44 4.61
N SER A 11 27.91 -3.85 5.32
CA SER A 11 27.90 -4.16 6.75
C SER A 11 27.53 -2.88 7.50
N ARG A 12 26.23 -2.71 7.77
CA ARG A 12 25.75 -1.59 8.57
C ARG A 12 26.19 -1.81 10.03
N PRO A 13 26.56 -0.76 10.78
CA PRO A 13 27.14 -0.85 12.12
C PRO A 13 26.13 -1.41 13.15
N SER A 14 26.43 -2.56 13.75
CA SER A 14 25.60 -3.50 14.54
C SER A 14 24.58 -3.00 15.60
N ASP A 15 24.33 -1.71 15.78
CA ASP A 15 23.42 -1.16 16.81
C ASP A 15 22.16 -0.46 16.26
N HIS A 16 21.94 -0.43 14.94
CA HIS A 16 20.70 0.13 14.40
C HIS A 16 19.58 -0.89 14.58
N ILE A 17 18.59 -0.55 15.42
CA ILE A 17 17.30 -1.23 15.48
C ILE A 17 16.71 -1.21 14.08
N CYS A 18 16.90 -2.30 13.35
CA CYS A 18 16.47 -2.39 11.96
C CYS A 18 14.95 -2.27 11.91
N ARG A 19 14.46 -1.27 11.18
CA ARG A 19 13.03 -1.06 11.02
C ARG A 19 12.59 -1.74 9.73
N PRO A 20 11.76 -2.80 9.79
CA PRO A 20 11.36 -3.52 8.61
C PRO A 20 10.46 -2.65 7.73
N CYS A 21 10.63 -2.76 6.43
CA CYS A 21 9.78 -2.08 5.45
C CYS A 21 8.37 -2.70 5.45
N ALA A 22 7.34 -1.86 5.64
CA ALA A 22 5.94 -2.25 5.60
C ALA A 22 5.48 -2.83 4.25
N LEU A 23 6.06 -2.31 3.17
CA LEU A 23 5.62 -2.62 1.81
C LEU A 23 6.37 -3.78 1.17
N LEU A 24 7.45 -4.28 1.79
CA LEU A 24 8.22 -5.40 1.26
C LEU A 24 7.34 -6.63 1.00
N TYR A 25 6.44 -6.94 1.94
CA TYR A 25 5.57 -8.12 1.89
C TYR A 25 4.25 -7.90 1.17
N SER A 26 4.00 -6.69 0.67
CA SER A 26 2.87 -6.46 -0.24
C SER A 26 3.18 -7.12 -1.59
N ARG A 27 2.18 -7.52 -2.39
CA ARG A 27 2.49 -8.12 -3.70
C ARG A 27 3.17 -7.14 -4.65
N ARG A 28 2.91 -5.84 -4.47
CA ARG A 28 3.58 -4.76 -5.20
C ARG A 28 5.05 -4.58 -4.81
N GLY A 29 5.44 -5.06 -3.63
CA GLY A 29 6.78 -4.85 -3.07
C GLY A 29 7.05 -3.40 -2.67
N CYS A 30 8.26 -3.15 -2.16
CA CYS A 30 8.69 -1.79 -1.86
C CYS A 30 9.09 -1.06 -3.15
N LEU A 31 8.43 0.06 -3.45
CA LEU A 31 8.69 0.89 -4.64
C LEU A 31 10.12 1.44 -4.70
N ARG A 32 10.78 1.62 -3.56
CA ARG A 32 12.15 2.14 -3.50
C ARG A 32 13.21 1.07 -3.74
N GLY A 33 12.85 -0.22 -3.70
CA GLY A 33 13.81 -1.31 -3.92
C GLY A 33 15.05 -1.19 -3.01
N SER A 34 16.25 -1.10 -3.61
CA SER A 34 17.52 -0.97 -2.90
C SER A 34 17.79 0.42 -2.30
N SER A 35 17.09 1.46 -2.74
CA SER A 35 17.20 2.82 -2.18
C SER A 35 16.32 3.03 -0.95
N CYS A 36 15.55 2.01 -0.55
CA CYS A 36 14.71 2.07 0.64
C CYS A 36 15.57 2.26 1.91
N PRO A 37 15.29 3.27 2.74
CA PRO A 37 16.02 3.44 4.00
C PRO A 37 15.68 2.35 5.03
N TYR A 38 14.57 1.62 4.82
CA TYR A 38 14.08 0.57 5.70
C TYR A 38 14.65 -0.81 5.33
N CYS A 39 14.66 -1.71 6.30
CA CYS A 39 15.27 -3.02 6.15
C CYS A 39 14.38 -3.96 5.32
N HIS A 40 14.96 -4.57 4.29
CA HIS A 40 14.31 -5.58 3.45
C HIS A 40 14.72 -7.02 3.80
N GLU A 41 15.67 -7.18 4.71
CA GLU A 41 16.35 -8.45 4.95
C GLU A 41 15.76 -9.25 6.13
N HIS A 42 14.82 -8.67 6.86
CA HIS A 42 14.25 -9.31 8.04
C HIS A 42 12.98 -10.09 7.74
N THR A 43 13.16 -11.40 7.56
CA THR A 43 12.16 -12.47 7.72
C THR A 43 11.66 -12.63 9.15
N HIS A 44 12.09 -11.78 10.08
CA HIS A 44 11.57 -11.72 11.44
C HIS A 44 10.16 -11.07 11.49
N ARG A 45 9.19 -11.64 10.78
CA ARG A 45 7.91 -12.00 11.43
C ARG A 45 8.22 -13.12 12.42
N SER A 46 9.21 -12.94 13.30
CA SER A 46 9.37 -13.83 14.43
C SER A 46 8.16 -13.57 15.25
N SER A 47 7.14 -14.41 15.04
CA SER A 47 6.21 -14.89 16.03
C SER A 47 6.20 -13.93 17.21
N ARG A 48 5.58 -12.75 17.05
CA ARG A 48 5.15 -12.00 18.23
C ARG A 48 4.24 -13.02 18.89
N GLY A 49 4.78 -13.70 19.92
CA GLY A 49 4.11 -14.78 20.62
C GLY A 49 2.69 -14.33 20.90
N GLY A 50 1.74 -15.26 20.89
CA GLY A 50 0.29 -15.04 20.79
C GLY A 50 -0.38 -14.13 21.84
N ASP A 51 0.34 -13.20 22.45
CA ASP A 51 -0.17 -11.97 23.02
C ASP A 51 -1.14 -11.33 22.03
N VAL A 52 -2.41 -11.48 22.41
CA VAL A 52 -3.53 -10.79 21.81
C VAL A 52 -3.21 -9.31 21.84
N GLN A 53 -2.75 -8.78 20.72
CA GLN A 53 -2.40 -7.37 20.65
C GLN A 53 -3.62 -6.56 21.05
N HIS A 54 -3.44 -5.69 22.05
CA HIS A 54 -4.52 -4.89 22.57
C HIS A 54 -5.18 -4.11 21.43
N ARG A 55 -6.45 -4.42 21.16
CA ARG A 55 -7.23 -3.75 20.12
C ARG A 55 -7.44 -2.30 20.55
N PRO A 56 -6.91 -1.30 19.82
CA PRO A 56 -7.05 0.09 20.22
C PRO A 56 -8.52 0.53 20.24
N ARG A 57 -8.85 1.56 21.02
CA ARG A 57 -10.21 2.12 21.11
C ARG A 57 -10.75 2.52 19.73
N LYS A 58 -12.08 2.46 19.56
CA LYS A 58 -12.77 2.74 18.28
C LYS A 58 -12.40 4.11 17.70
N THR A 59 -12.31 5.14 18.53
CA THR A 59 -11.93 6.50 18.12
C THR A 59 -10.56 6.55 17.47
N LEU A 60 -9.55 5.91 18.08
CA LEU A 60 -8.20 5.83 17.52
C LEU A 60 -8.18 5.00 16.23
N ARG A 61 -8.89 3.87 16.18
CA ARG A 61 -9.00 3.08 14.94
C ARG A 61 -9.58 3.89 13.79
N ASN A 62 -10.66 4.64 14.04
CA ASN A 62 -11.27 5.49 13.02
C ASN A 62 -10.31 6.58 12.55
N LYS A 63 -9.55 7.19 13.47
CA LYS A 63 -8.53 8.19 13.11
C LYS A 63 -7.42 7.60 12.24
N ILE A 64 -6.94 6.40 12.56
CA ILE A 64 -5.92 5.70 11.77
C ILE A 64 -6.47 5.35 10.39
N LYS A 65 -7.69 4.82 10.31
CA LYS A 65 -8.34 4.51 9.03
C LYS A 65 -8.50 5.75 8.16
N GLY A 66 -9.00 6.86 8.74
CA GLY A 66 -9.15 8.13 8.02
C GLY A 66 -7.83 8.63 7.47
N LYS A 67 -6.78 8.66 8.29
CA LYS A 67 -5.42 9.05 7.84
C LYS A 67 -4.90 8.18 6.70
N MET A 68 -5.03 6.85 6.82
CA MET A 68 -4.56 5.95 5.77
C MET A 68 -5.36 6.10 4.47
N GLN A 69 -6.67 6.37 4.56
CA GLN A 69 -7.49 6.63 3.38
C GLN A 69 -7.10 7.95 2.69
N GLU A 70 -6.87 9.01 3.45
CA GLU A 70 -6.37 10.29 2.92
C GLU A 70 -5.03 10.11 2.21
N GLN A 71 -4.12 9.33 2.81
CA GLN A 71 -2.83 9.00 2.21
C GLN A 71 -2.95 8.16 0.94
N LEU A 72 -3.93 7.26 0.85
CA LEU A 72 -4.22 6.53 -0.39
C LEU A 72 -4.64 7.48 -1.51
N ASN A 73 -5.48 8.48 -1.22
CA ASN A 73 -5.90 9.45 -2.21
C ASN A 73 -4.75 10.37 -2.68
N GLU A 74 -3.75 10.60 -1.83
CA GLU A 74 -2.56 11.39 -2.15
C GLU A 74 -1.44 10.53 -2.80
N PHE A 75 -1.55 9.20 -2.74
CA PHE A 75 -0.51 8.27 -3.19
C PHE A 75 -0.13 8.48 -4.66
N ASP A 76 -1.10 8.75 -5.53
CA ASP A 76 -0.84 8.99 -6.95
C ASP A 76 -0.08 10.29 -7.21
N ARG A 77 -0.21 11.28 -6.32
CA ARG A 77 0.48 12.57 -6.44
C ARG A 77 1.90 12.50 -5.89
N SER A 78 2.08 11.78 -4.78
CA SER A 78 3.38 11.71 -4.09
C SER A 78 3.59 10.36 -3.40
N PRO A 79 3.94 9.31 -4.16
CA PRO A 79 4.08 7.95 -3.62
C PRO A 79 5.25 7.85 -2.63
N GLU A 80 6.32 8.63 -2.83
CA GLU A 80 7.48 8.64 -1.95
C GLU A 80 7.16 9.22 -0.57
N ARG A 81 6.39 10.31 -0.51
CA ARG A 81 6.00 10.93 0.76
C ARG A 81 5.08 10.02 1.55
N VAL A 82 4.06 9.47 0.88
CA VAL A 82 3.11 8.53 1.49
C VAL A 82 3.83 7.27 1.97
N HIS A 83 4.82 6.78 1.22
CA HIS A 83 5.67 5.67 1.64
C HIS A 83 6.29 5.93 3.03
N ASP A 84 6.98 7.06 3.22
CA ASP A 84 7.62 7.36 4.50
C ASP A 84 6.62 7.58 5.63
N GLU A 85 5.51 8.26 5.35
CA GLU A 85 4.47 8.49 6.35
C GLU A 85 3.83 7.16 6.81
N TRP A 86 3.59 6.22 5.90
CA TRP A 86 3.11 4.88 6.25
C TRP A 86 4.12 4.15 7.12
N GLN A 87 5.41 4.20 6.77
CA GLN A 87 6.45 3.53 7.53
C GLN A 87 6.54 4.05 8.97
N VAL A 88 6.45 5.37 9.15
CA VAL A 88 6.37 5.99 10.49
C VAL A 88 5.11 5.53 11.22
N LEU A 89 3.94 5.57 10.57
CA LEU A 89 2.67 5.23 11.19
C LEU A 89 2.62 3.78 11.67
N VAL A 90 3.10 2.83 10.85
CA VAL A 90 3.07 1.41 11.20
C VAL A 90 4.10 1.03 12.26
N GLN A 91 5.23 1.76 12.34
CA GLN A 91 6.23 1.57 13.40
C GLN A 91 5.67 1.90 14.77
N HIS A 92 4.82 2.93 14.85
CA HIS A 92 4.21 3.36 16.12
C HIS A 92 2.89 2.67 16.42
N CYS A 93 2.22 2.06 15.43
CA CYS A 93 0.92 1.45 15.62
C CYS A 93 0.78 0.09 14.94
N PRO A 94 0.81 -1.02 15.70
CA PRO A 94 0.61 -2.36 15.14
C PRO A 94 -0.74 -2.55 14.44
N TYR A 95 -1.79 -1.85 14.90
CA TYR A 95 -3.09 -1.86 14.23
C TYR A 95 -3.01 -1.27 12.81
N ALA A 96 -2.24 -0.19 12.63
CA ALA A 96 -2.04 0.44 11.34
C ALA A 96 -1.33 -0.53 10.37
N TRP A 97 -0.35 -1.28 10.85
CA TRP A 97 0.34 -2.30 10.05
C TRP A 97 -0.65 -3.34 9.48
N ASN A 98 -1.48 -3.94 10.34
CA ASN A 98 -2.45 -4.95 9.93
C ASN A 98 -3.50 -4.38 8.97
N TYR A 99 -3.94 -3.14 9.22
CA TYR A 99 -4.89 -2.48 8.34
C TYR A 99 -4.30 -2.18 6.96
N LEU A 100 -3.07 -1.67 6.89
CA LEU A 100 -2.34 -1.44 5.63
C LEU A 100 -2.12 -2.74 4.86
N SER A 101 -1.67 -3.80 5.54
CA SER A 101 -1.46 -5.11 4.91
C SER A 101 -2.75 -5.61 4.26
N GLY A 102 -3.88 -5.56 4.97
CA GLY A 102 -5.17 -5.97 4.43
C GLY A 102 -5.72 -5.03 3.34
N LEU A 103 -5.33 -3.76 3.30
CA LEU A 103 -5.68 -2.85 2.20
C LEU A 103 -4.94 -3.23 0.92
N LEU A 104 -3.62 -3.48 1.02
CA LEU A 104 -2.80 -3.87 -0.12
C LEU A 104 -3.21 -5.23 -0.68
N GLU A 105 -3.45 -6.22 0.18
CA GLU A 105 -3.96 -7.53 -0.26
C GLU A 105 -5.29 -7.40 -1.02
N ARG A 106 -6.22 -6.57 -0.53
CA ARG A 106 -7.50 -6.32 -1.22
C ARG A 106 -7.31 -5.65 -2.58
N ALA A 107 -6.46 -4.61 -2.64
CA ALA A 107 -6.17 -3.91 -3.88
C ALA A 107 -5.56 -4.85 -4.93
N ASP A 108 -4.66 -5.74 -4.50
CA ASP A 108 -4.06 -6.71 -5.40
C ASP A 108 -5.06 -7.79 -5.85
N THR A 109 -5.98 -8.23 -4.97
CA THR A 109 -7.05 -9.15 -5.37
C THR A 109 -8.04 -8.50 -6.34
N ALA A 110 -8.39 -7.23 -6.13
CA ALA A 110 -9.26 -6.49 -7.03
C ALA A 110 -8.62 -6.33 -8.42
N ALA A 111 -7.33 -5.95 -8.47
CA ALA A 111 -6.58 -5.88 -9.72
C ALA A 111 -6.50 -7.23 -10.45
N ALA A 112 -6.34 -8.34 -9.70
CA ALA A 112 -6.33 -9.68 -10.29
C ALA A 112 -7.69 -10.09 -10.86
N MET A 113 -8.80 -9.73 -10.21
CA MET A 113 -10.15 -10.01 -10.70
C MET A 113 -10.52 -9.11 -11.88
N GLY A 114 -10.16 -7.82 -11.84
CA GLY A 114 -10.38 -6.87 -12.93
C GLY A 114 -9.66 -7.25 -14.23
N ALA A 115 -8.46 -7.83 -14.14
CA ALA A 115 -7.72 -8.32 -15.31
C ALA A 115 -8.41 -9.51 -16.01
N THR A 116 -9.33 -10.22 -15.33
CA THR A 116 -10.10 -11.33 -15.91
C THR A 116 -11.49 -10.89 -16.42
N GLY A 117 -11.88 -9.64 -16.19
CA GLY A 117 -13.25 -9.16 -16.28
C GLY A 117 -13.59 -8.34 -17.53
N ASN A 118 -13.35 -8.87 -18.72
CA ASN A 118 -14.16 -8.53 -19.90
C ASN A 118 -15.40 -9.43 -20.01
N HIS A 119 -15.86 -9.99 -18.87
CA HIS A 119 -17.13 -10.69 -18.80
C HIS A 119 -18.14 -9.77 -18.14
N VAL A 120 -18.95 -9.13 -18.97
CA VAL A 120 -20.14 -8.36 -18.58
C VAL A 120 -21.05 -9.30 -17.77
N PRO A 121 -21.25 -9.08 -16.45
CA PRO A 121 -22.31 -9.74 -15.72
C PRO A 121 -23.62 -9.12 -16.20
N ALA A 122 -24.54 -9.98 -16.66
CA ALA A 122 -25.88 -9.55 -17.02
C ALA A 122 -26.52 -8.83 -15.84
N ALA A 123 -27.07 -7.65 -16.10
CA ALA A 123 -27.76 -6.82 -15.13
C ALA A 123 -28.88 -7.63 -14.44
N ASP A 124 -28.74 -7.82 -13.13
CA ASP A 124 -29.83 -8.22 -12.25
C ASP A 124 -29.98 -7.14 -11.18
N ASP A 125 -31.24 -6.77 -10.99
CA ASP A 125 -31.75 -5.49 -10.51
C ASP A 125 -31.88 -5.51 -8.97
N GLY A 126 -31.33 -4.48 -8.33
CA GLY A 126 -31.84 -4.01 -7.04
C GLY A 126 -31.06 -4.42 -5.79
N SER A 127 -30.03 -3.65 -5.43
CA SER A 127 -29.80 -3.39 -3.99
C SER A 127 -28.91 -2.20 -3.69
N THR A 128 -29.53 -1.22 -3.04
CA THR A 128 -29.02 0.03 -2.50
C THR A 128 -27.88 -0.17 -1.50
N GLY A 129 -26.64 -0.26 -1.98
CA GLY A 129 -25.42 -0.16 -1.18
C GLY A 129 -24.58 1.05 -1.64
N GLY A 130 -24.48 2.08 -0.80
CA GLY A 130 -24.00 3.41 -1.18
C GLY A 130 -22.54 3.54 -1.67
N PRO A 131 -22.20 4.70 -2.29
CA PRO A 131 -21.12 4.87 -3.26
C PRO A 131 -19.76 5.24 -2.65
N LEU A 132 -19.39 4.69 -1.50
CA LEU A 132 -18.13 5.05 -0.82
C LEU A 132 -16.92 4.21 -1.24
N PHE A 133 -17.11 3.20 -2.09
CA PHE A 133 -16.08 2.17 -2.37
C PHE A 133 -15.50 2.23 -3.80
N THR A 134 -16.22 2.80 -4.75
CA THR A 134 -15.80 2.85 -6.16
C THR A 134 -14.61 3.77 -6.44
N GLN A 135 -14.32 4.75 -5.57
CA GLN A 135 -13.21 5.67 -5.80
C GLN A 135 -11.82 5.04 -5.65
N LEU A 136 -11.68 3.93 -4.90
CA LEU A 136 -10.36 3.30 -4.74
C LEU A 136 -9.94 2.51 -5.99
N GLU A 137 -10.90 2.01 -6.77
CA GLU A 137 -10.63 1.23 -7.99
C GLU A 137 -10.31 2.16 -9.18
N ASP A 138 -11.01 3.28 -9.33
CA ASP A 138 -10.73 4.26 -10.40
C ASP A 138 -9.36 4.94 -10.25
N VAL A 139 -8.94 5.22 -9.01
CA VAL A 139 -7.64 5.81 -8.67
C VAL A 139 -6.50 4.82 -8.96
N LEU A 140 -6.68 3.54 -8.62
CA LEU A 140 -5.63 2.52 -8.81
C LEU A 140 -5.59 1.91 -10.23
N SER A 141 -6.62 2.09 -11.05
CA SER A 141 -6.72 1.54 -12.42
C SER A 141 -6.09 2.45 -13.49
N GLY A 142 -5.63 3.67 -13.13
CA GLY A 142 -4.87 4.51 -14.05
C GLY A 142 -5.65 4.99 -15.28
N ALA A 143 -6.98 5.08 -15.20
CA ALA A 143 -7.81 5.66 -16.24
C ALA A 143 -8.03 7.17 -15.99
N VAL A 144 -6.95 7.95 -15.79
CA VAL A 144 -7.05 9.41 -15.90
C VAL A 144 -6.95 9.76 -17.39
N GLN A 145 -8.12 9.86 -18.02
CA GLN A 145 -8.25 10.38 -19.37
C GLN A 145 -7.88 11.87 -19.32
N LEU A 146 -6.64 12.19 -19.72
CA LEU A 146 -6.16 13.56 -19.92
C LEU A 146 -6.94 14.19 -21.07
N GLN A 147 -8.09 14.77 -20.76
CA GLN A 147 -8.86 15.57 -21.70
C GLN A 147 -8.35 17.01 -21.66
N ASN A 148 -7.14 17.22 -22.19
CA ASN A 148 -6.62 18.55 -22.50
C ASN A 148 -7.02 18.91 -23.93
N ASP A 149 -8.31 19.21 -24.14
CA ASP A 149 -8.77 19.97 -25.30
C ASP A 149 -8.69 21.46 -24.95
N MET A 150 -7.54 22.07 -25.24
CA MET A 150 -7.46 23.52 -25.45
C MET A 150 -7.05 23.78 -26.89
N ILE A 151 -8.08 23.89 -27.74
CA ILE A 151 -7.99 24.50 -29.06
C ILE A 151 -7.88 26.02 -28.84
N PHE A 152 -6.71 26.59 -29.11
CA PHE A 152 -6.59 28.03 -29.35
C PHE A 152 -6.53 28.27 -30.86
N SER A 153 -7.61 28.81 -31.40
CA SER A 153 -7.62 29.49 -32.70
C SER A 153 -7.77 30.98 -32.44
N VAL A 154 -6.75 31.76 -32.82
CA VAL A 154 -6.88 33.15 -33.34
C VAL A 154 -5.81 33.33 -34.40
#